data_AF-A0AA50KFN4-F1
#
_entry.id   AF-A0AA50KFN4-F1
#
_cell.length_a   1.000
_cell.length_b   1.000
_cell.length_c   1.000
_cell.angle_alpha   90.00
_cell.angle_beta   90.00
_cell.angle_gamma   90.00
#
_symmetry.space_group_name_H-M   'P 1'
#
loop_
_entity.id
_entity.type
_entity.pdbx_description
1 polymer ?
#
loop_
_entity_poly.entity_id
_entity_poly.type
_entity_poly.pdbx_seq_one_letter_code
_entity_poly.pdbx_strand_id
1 'polypeptide(L)'
;MNQNELLKTLVKALKAAKQNREEIFDKLQTAQSALAKATKYPEAFSRKVFKSPSMLVANYGAKLRTTSDSVKETLLEVAPELLNEFTKEEENMFYRLVHLQVGITFPASNNYLNWSNKLFNLVAKKRDGIAYNNPLTGFPVNVREYKTEQVKVNYRVFGKVTATKLKLRTKEINAQSTSTTATPICIHSLDAAVLHNTKLRLNKPMALVHDSFGVKPNDLDDLTSSVNLTLLEVAEADVLTNITNQLTVGCEEEIKDYRKRTGINLLNIPYQGTVAKDNLAKVILNSEYAFS
;
A
#
# COMPACT_ATOMS: atom_id res chain seq x y z
N MET A 1 -10.05 17.34 -9.13
CA MET A 1 -10.72 16.11 -8.64
C MET A 1 -11.84 15.77 -9.62
N ASN A 2 -11.84 14.59 -10.26
CA ASN A 2 -12.97 14.20 -11.12
C ASN A 2 -14.14 13.76 -10.22
N GLN A 3 -14.97 14.70 -9.79
CA GLN A 3 -16.06 14.46 -8.83
C GLN A 3 -16.98 13.31 -9.28
N ASN A 4 -17.24 13.19 -10.60
CA ASN A 4 -18.06 12.13 -11.15
C ASN A 4 -17.47 10.73 -10.93
N GLU A 5 -16.15 10.58 -11.05
CA GLU A 5 -15.47 9.29 -10.87
C GLU A 5 -15.38 8.90 -9.40
N LEU A 6 -15.16 9.90 -8.52
CA LEU A 6 -15.18 9.71 -7.07
C LEU A 6 -16.56 9.24 -6.58
N LEU A 7 -17.63 9.91 -7.01
CA LEU A 7 -19.00 9.53 -6.63
C LEU A 7 -19.39 8.17 -7.21
N LYS A 8 -19.00 7.85 -8.45
CA LYS A 8 -19.18 6.49 -9.01
C LYS A 8 -18.48 5.43 -8.17
N THR A 9 -17.25 5.70 -7.73
CA THR A 9 -16.47 4.80 -6.88
C THR A 9 -17.10 4.65 -5.49
N LEU A 10 -17.61 5.74 -4.92
CA LEU A 10 -18.36 5.73 -3.68
C LEU A 10 -19.61 4.84 -3.79
N VAL A 11 -20.41 5.01 -4.85
CA VAL A 11 -21.59 4.16 -5.11
C VAL A 11 -21.20 2.69 -5.24
N LYS A 12 -20.13 2.37 -5.98
CA LYS A 12 -19.62 0.99 -6.08
C LYS A 12 -19.27 0.43 -4.70
N ALA A 13 -18.57 1.20 -3.88
CA ALA A 13 -18.16 0.78 -2.54
C ALA A 13 -19.37 0.60 -1.59
N LEU A 14 -20.40 1.43 -1.70
CA LEU A 14 -21.64 1.30 -0.92
C LEU A 14 -22.46 0.08 -1.34
N LYS A 15 -22.57 -0.18 -2.65
CA LYS A 15 -23.21 -1.40 -3.18
C LYS A 15 -22.49 -2.67 -2.72
N ALA A 16 -21.15 -2.65 -2.71
CA ALA A 16 -20.35 -3.78 -2.20
C ALA A 16 -20.59 -4.03 -0.70
N ALA A 17 -20.92 -2.98 0.06
CA ALA A 17 -21.35 -3.08 1.45
C ALA A 17 -22.83 -3.50 1.63
N LYS A 18 -23.51 -3.87 0.54
CA LYS A 18 -24.93 -4.30 0.50
C LYS A 18 -25.92 -3.24 1.01
N GLN A 19 -25.58 -1.96 0.88
CA GLN A 19 -26.52 -0.89 1.20
C GLN A 19 -27.66 -0.81 0.19
N ASN A 20 -28.85 -0.45 0.69
CA ASN A 20 -30.02 -0.26 -0.16
C ASN A 20 -29.98 1.09 -0.90
N ARG A 21 -30.95 1.32 -1.81
CA ARG A 21 -30.96 2.52 -2.66
C ARG A 21 -31.13 3.81 -1.86
N GLU A 22 -31.94 3.79 -0.82
CA GLU A 22 -32.21 4.96 0.03
C GLU A 22 -31.00 5.32 0.87
N GLU A 23 -30.35 4.33 1.50
CA GLU A 23 -29.09 4.50 2.23
C GLU A 23 -27.99 5.06 1.33
N ILE A 24 -27.88 4.56 0.08
CA ILE A 24 -26.91 5.09 -0.88
C ILE A 24 -27.20 6.56 -1.18
N PHE A 25 -28.48 6.91 -1.37
CA PHE A 25 -28.87 8.29 -1.65
C PHE A 25 -28.55 9.23 -0.48
N ASP A 26 -28.91 8.84 0.75
CA ASP A 26 -28.55 9.56 1.97
C ASP A 26 -27.03 9.80 2.07
N LYS A 27 -26.24 8.76 1.86
CA LYS A 27 -24.77 8.84 1.92
C LYS A 27 -24.18 9.73 0.80
N LEU A 28 -24.83 9.80 -0.36
CA LEU A 28 -24.45 10.73 -1.42
C LEU A 28 -24.77 12.19 -1.05
N GLN A 29 -25.90 12.44 -0.39
CA GLN A 29 -26.23 13.76 0.15
C GLN A 29 -25.23 14.17 1.23
N THR A 30 -24.88 13.26 2.16
CA THR A 30 -23.83 13.53 3.16
C THR A 30 -22.50 13.86 2.49
N ALA A 31 -22.12 13.12 1.43
CA ALA A 31 -20.89 13.37 0.69
C ALA A 31 -20.88 14.74 0.01
N GLN A 32 -21.99 15.14 -0.61
CA GLN A 32 -22.14 16.45 -1.22
C GLN A 32 -22.09 17.57 -0.18
N SER A 33 -22.78 17.42 0.96
CA SER A 33 -22.75 18.39 2.07
C SER A 33 -21.34 18.56 2.64
N ALA A 34 -20.65 17.44 2.91
CA ALA A 34 -19.27 17.47 3.40
C ALA A 34 -18.31 18.16 2.42
N LEU A 35 -18.44 17.89 1.12
CA LEU A 35 -17.63 18.55 0.09
C LEU A 35 -17.94 20.05 -0.01
N ALA A 36 -19.21 20.44 0.06
CA ALA A 36 -19.62 21.86 -0.01
C ALA A 36 -19.08 22.68 1.18
N LYS A 37 -19.08 22.10 2.39
CA LYS A 37 -18.44 22.71 3.56
C LYS A 37 -16.93 22.78 3.39
N ALA A 38 -16.29 21.68 2.99
CA ALA A 38 -14.85 21.64 2.78
C ALA A 38 -14.37 22.66 1.73
N THR A 39 -15.15 22.92 0.67
CA THR A 39 -14.77 23.91 -0.37
C THR A 39 -14.62 25.34 0.13
N LYS A 40 -15.17 25.67 1.31
CA LYS A 40 -14.94 26.97 1.96
C LYS A 40 -13.53 27.10 2.55
N TYR A 41 -12.82 25.98 2.72
CA TYR A 41 -11.52 25.87 3.36
C TYR A 41 -10.50 25.27 2.38
N PRO A 42 -9.81 26.10 1.57
CA PRO A 42 -8.81 25.62 0.61
C PRO A 42 -7.72 24.74 1.23
N GLU A 43 -7.37 24.98 2.50
CA GLU A 43 -6.38 24.25 3.28
C GLU A 43 -6.75 22.77 3.46
N ALA A 44 -8.05 22.44 3.48
CA ALA A 44 -8.55 21.07 3.52
C ALA A 44 -8.23 20.27 2.24
N PHE A 45 -7.91 20.98 1.15
CA PHE A 45 -7.44 20.40 -0.12
C PHE A 45 -5.94 20.56 -0.34
N SER A 46 -5.19 21.01 0.67
CA SER A 46 -3.75 21.17 0.57
C SER A 46 -3.04 19.82 0.40
N ARG A 47 -1.86 19.84 -0.23
CA ARG A 47 -0.97 18.66 -0.35
C ARG A 47 -0.76 17.97 0.99
N LYS A 48 -0.70 18.72 2.10
CA LYS A 48 -0.43 18.20 3.44
C LYS A 48 -1.48 17.16 3.87
N VAL A 49 -2.76 17.44 3.64
CA VAL A 49 -3.88 16.54 3.96
C VAL A 49 -3.80 15.22 3.19
N PHE A 50 -3.36 15.27 1.93
CA PHE A 50 -3.30 14.10 1.05
C PHE A 50 -1.96 13.36 1.11
N LYS A 51 -0.89 13.96 1.66
CA LYS A 51 0.47 13.40 1.68
C LYS A 51 0.49 12.03 2.35
N SER A 52 0.11 11.97 3.62
CA SER A 52 0.15 10.72 4.40
C SER A 52 -0.85 9.67 3.89
N PRO A 53 -2.13 10.00 3.60
CA PRO A 53 -3.06 9.08 2.93
C PRO A 53 -2.52 8.48 1.63
N SER A 54 -1.91 9.29 0.77
CA SER A 54 -1.36 8.83 -0.51
C SER A 54 -0.27 7.79 -0.31
N MET A 55 0.70 8.07 0.57
CA MET A 55 1.78 7.13 0.90
C MET A 55 1.26 5.84 1.54
N LEU A 56 0.33 5.97 2.50
CA LEU A 56 -0.20 4.84 3.27
C LEU A 56 -1.05 3.89 2.42
N VAL A 57 -1.92 4.43 1.56
CA VAL A 57 -2.81 3.59 0.74
C VAL A 57 -2.06 3.02 -0.46
N ALA A 58 -1.26 3.83 -1.18
CA ALA A 58 -0.62 3.40 -2.42
C ALA A 58 0.53 2.40 -2.21
N ASN A 59 1.25 2.49 -1.09
CA ASN A 59 2.41 1.61 -0.85
C ASN A 59 2.10 0.51 0.16
N TYR A 60 1.26 0.78 1.17
CA TYR A 60 1.03 -0.14 2.29
C TYR A 60 -0.38 -0.74 2.31
N GLY A 61 -1.28 -0.33 1.41
CA GLY A 61 -2.66 -0.82 1.40
C GLY A 61 -3.43 -0.52 2.68
N ALA A 62 -3.11 0.62 3.32
CA ALA A 62 -3.73 1.07 4.55
C ALA A 62 -5.26 1.08 4.42
N LYS A 63 -5.94 0.73 5.51
CA LYS A 63 -7.41 0.72 5.56
C LYS A 63 -7.95 2.10 5.87
N LEU A 64 -9.24 2.29 5.57
CA LEU A 64 -9.97 3.54 5.81
C LEU A 64 -9.69 4.11 7.21
N ARG A 65 -9.72 3.29 8.27
CA ARG A 65 -9.44 3.74 9.64
C ARG A 65 -8.08 4.45 9.77
N THR A 66 -7.01 3.84 9.28
CA THR A 66 -5.66 4.43 9.32
C THR A 66 -5.60 5.73 8.50
N THR A 67 -6.27 5.76 7.35
CA THR A 67 -6.39 6.98 6.55
C THR A 67 -7.17 8.06 7.30
N SER A 68 -8.29 7.72 7.94
CA SER A 68 -9.12 8.64 8.72
C SER A 68 -8.33 9.28 9.86
N ASP A 69 -7.57 8.48 10.62
CA ASP A 69 -6.76 8.98 11.73
C ASP A 69 -5.73 10.01 11.22
N SER A 70 -5.05 9.71 10.11
CA SER A 70 -4.06 10.61 9.51
C SER A 70 -4.66 11.89 8.92
N VAL A 71 -5.82 11.79 8.23
CA VAL A 71 -6.53 12.96 7.69
C VAL A 71 -7.01 13.84 8.83
N LYS A 72 -7.57 13.24 9.89
CA LYS A 72 -8.05 13.96 11.07
C LYS A 72 -6.94 14.76 11.75
N GLU A 73 -5.81 14.12 12.02
CA GLU A 73 -4.65 14.77 12.63
C GLU A 73 -4.19 15.96 11.80
N THR A 74 -4.14 15.79 10.47
CA THR A 74 -3.73 16.87 9.57
C THR A 74 -4.75 18.01 9.49
N LEU A 75 -6.05 17.70 9.47
CA LEU A 75 -7.10 18.73 9.45
C LEU A 75 -7.17 19.51 10.77
N LEU A 76 -6.90 18.87 11.91
CA LEU A 76 -6.77 19.58 13.19
C LEU A 76 -5.66 20.64 13.15
N GLU A 77 -4.62 20.42 12.34
CA GLU A 77 -3.52 21.36 12.17
C GLU A 77 -3.85 22.46 11.14
N VAL A 78 -4.40 22.11 9.97
CA VAL A 78 -4.53 23.05 8.84
C VAL A 78 -5.91 23.68 8.67
N ALA A 79 -6.96 23.03 9.15
CA ALA A 79 -8.35 23.49 9.01
C ALA A 79 -9.23 23.04 10.20
N PRO A 80 -8.87 23.39 11.45
CA PRO A 80 -9.61 22.93 12.64
C PRO A 80 -11.07 23.42 12.65
N GLU A 81 -11.36 24.59 12.09
CA GLU A 81 -12.72 25.14 12.01
C GLU A 81 -13.66 24.29 11.16
N LEU A 82 -13.16 23.67 10.09
CA LEU A 82 -13.93 22.76 9.26
C LEU A 82 -14.44 21.56 10.07
N LEU A 83 -13.65 21.06 11.01
CA LEU A 83 -14.06 19.94 11.86
C LEU A 83 -15.21 20.32 12.81
N ASN A 84 -15.35 21.60 13.16
CA ASN A 84 -16.47 22.12 13.94
C ASN A 84 -17.73 22.30 13.08
N GLU A 85 -17.60 22.55 11.77
CA GLU A 85 -18.73 22.63 10.84
C GLU A 85 -19.29 21.24 10.46
N PHE A 86 -18.48 20.19 10.55
CA PHE A 86 -18.89 18.83 10.22
C PHE A 86 -19.76 18.20 11.31
N THR A 87 -20.83 17.54 10.88
CA THR A 87 -21.42 16.47 11.69
C THR A 87 -20.47 15.28 11.72
N LYS A 88 -20.63 14.38 12.70
CA LYS A 88 -19.81 13.16 12.80
C LYS A 88 -19.89 12.30 11.53
N GLU A 89 -21.05 12.31 10.87
CA GLU A 89 -21.29 11.57 9.64
C GLU A 89 -20.58 12.21 8.44
N GLU A 90 -20.59 13.53 8.34
CA GLU A 90 -19.85 14.29 7.34
C GLU A 90 -18.34 14.15 7.51
N GLU A 91 -17.83 14.20 8.74
CA GLU A 91 -16.42 13.98 9.08
C GLU A 91 -15.97 12.59 8.57
N ASN A 92 -16.70 11.54 8.95
CA ASN A 92 -16.42 10.17 8.51
C ASN A 92 -16.54 10.01 6.99
N MET A 93 -17.52 10.67 6.37
CA MET A 93 -17.71 10.64 4.92
C MET A 93 -16.55 11.34 4.19
N PHE A 94 -16.12 12.50 4.67
CA PHE A 94 -14.98 13.24 4.11
C PHE A 94 -13.71 12.39 4.13
N TYR A 95 -13.41 11.70 5.24
CA TYR A 95 -12.26 10.80 5.32
C TYR A 95 -12.35 9.65 4.33
N ARG A 96 -13.56 9.11 4.13
CA ARG A 96 -13.80 8.07 3.13
C ARG A 96 -13.62 8.59 1.71
N LEU A 97 -14.04 9.80 1.41
CA LEU A 97 -13.82 10.43 0.10
C LEU A 97 -12.32 10.61 -0.16
N VAL A 98 -11.54 11.07 0.82
CA VAL A 98 -10.07 11.16 0.71
C VAL A 98 -9.46 9.78 0.43
N HIS A 99 -9.84 8.76 1.22
CA HIS A 99 -9.34 7.39 1.03
C HIS A 99 -9.67 6.84 -0.37
N LEU A 100 -10.91 7.01 -0.84
CA LEU A 100 -11.32 6.57 -2.17
C LEU A 100 -10.60 7.34 -3.28
N GLN A 101 -10.41 8.66 -3.11
CA GLN A 101 -9.72 9.48 -4.09
C GLN A 101 -8.29 9.00 -4.32
N VAL A 102 -7.57 8.65 -3.25
CA VAL A 102 -6.21 8.09 -3.38
C VAL A 102 -6.22 6.80 -4.20
N GLY A 103 -7.18 5.90 -3.96
CA GLY A 103 -7.31 4.65 -4.72
C GLY A 103 -7.65 4.85 -6.20
N ILE A 104 -8.37 5.94 -6.54
CA ILE A 104 -8.65 6.33 -7.93
C ILE A 104 -7.40 6.90 -8.61
N THR A 105 -6.62 7.70 -7.88
CA THR A 105 -5.41 8.33 -8.42
C THR A 105 -4.32 7.30 -8.75
N PHE A 106 -4.21 6.21 -7.99
CA PHE A 106 -3.19 5.17 -8.18
C PHE A 106 -3.81 3.79 -8.49
N PRO A 107 -4.45 3.61 -9.67
CA PRO A 107 -5.20 2.39 -9.97
C PRO A 107 -4.31 1.15 -10.08
N ALA A 108 -3.10 1.28 -10.63
CA ALA A 108 -2.15 0.17 -10.76
C ALA A 108 -1.70 -0.35 -9.38
N SER A 109 -1.32 0.56 -8.48
CA SER A 109 -0.97 0.23 -7.09
C SER A 109 -2.15 -0.44 -6.38
N ASN A 110 -3.35 0.13 -6.44
CA ASN A 110 -4.52 -0.45 -5.77
C ASN A 110 -4.86 -1.85 -6.31
N ASN A 111 -4.73 -2.07 -7.63
CA ASN A 111 -4.92 -3.39 -8.22
C ASN A 111 -3.87 -4.39 -7.73
N TYR A 112 -2.59 -3.99 -7.71
CA TYR A 112 -1.50 -4.80 -7.16
C TYR A 112 -1.73 -5.16 -5.69
N LEU A 113 -2.06 -4.20 -4.84
CA LEU A 113 -2.28 -4.43 -3.40
C LEU A 113 -3.45 -5.39 -3.17
N ASN A 114 -4.54 -5.24 -3.92
CA ASN A 114 -5.70 -6.14 -3.80
C ASN A 114 -5.41 -7.55 -4.30
N TRP A 115 -4.68 -7.69 -5.41
CA TRP A 115 -4.28 -8.98 -5.96
C TRP A 115 -3.26 -9.69 -5.07
N SER A 116 -2.17 -9.01 -4.70
CA SER A 116 -1.08 -9.57 -3.90
C SER A 116 -1.57 -10.02 -2.53
N ASN A 117 -2.41 -9.22 -1.85
CA ASN A 117 -2.99 -9.64 -0.58
C ASN A 117 -3.81 -10.94 -0.71
N LYS A 118 -4.57 -11.12 -1.80
CA LYS A 118 -5.35 -12.36 -2.03
C LYS A 118 -4.44 -13.54 -2.31
N LEU A 119 -3.45 -13.38 -3.18
CA LEU A 119 -2.48 -14.40 -3.50
C LEU A 119 -1.69 -14.82 -2.25
N PHE A 120 -1.12 -13.86 -1.53
CA PHE A 120 -0.33 -14.11 -0.33
C PHE A 120 -1.18 -14.72 0.79
N ASN A 121 -2.44 -14.32 0.95
CA ASN A 121 -3.33 -14.95 1.93
C ASN A 121 -3.59 -16.42 1.61
N LEU A 122 -3.79 -16.75 0.34
CA LEU A 122 -3.98 -18.13 -0.12
C LEU A 122 -2.72 -18.96 0.11
N VAL A 123 -1.57 -18.45 -0.33
CA VAL A 123 -0.28 -19.13 -0.18
C VAL A 123 0.08 -19.31 1.29
N ALA A 124 -0.06 -18.28 2.13
CA ALA A 124 0.26 -18.34 3.57
C ALA A 124 -0.72 -19.21 4.39
N LYS A 125 -1.86 -19.62 3.83
CA LYS A 125 -2.74 -20.63 4.45
C LYS A 125 -2.25 -22.04 4.20
N LYS A 126 -1.72 -22.27 2.99
CA LYS A 126 -1.22 -23.59 2.58
C LYS A 126 0.20 -23.83 3.08
N ARG A 127 1.03 -22.79 3.06
CA ARG A 127 2.42 -22.78 3.47
C ARG A 127 2.58 -22.09 4.82
N ASP A 128 3.65 -22.41 5.54
CA ASP A 128 4.06 -21.71 6.76
C ASP A 128 4.71 -20.33 6.44
N GLY A 129 3.96 -19.48 5.76
CA GLY A 129 4.35 -18.12 5.37
C GLY A 129 4.60 -17.89 3.88
N ILE A 130 5.24 -16.76 3.57
CA ILE A 130 5.57 -16.31 2.22
C ILE A 130 7.08 -16.31 2.06
N ALA A 131 7.60 -17.07 1.09
CA ALA A 131 9.02 -17.13 0.81
C ALA A 131 9.29 -17.16 -0.70
N TYR A 132 10.20 -16.33 -1.17
CA TYR A 132 10.67 -16.25 -2.56
C TYR A 132 12.06 -15.61 -2.59
N ASN A 133 12.79 -15.81 -3.67
CA ASN A 133 14.03 -15.09 -3.96
C ASN A 133 13.71 -13.89 -4.85
N ASN A 134 14.24 -12.72 -4.48
CA ASN A 134 14.11 -11.52 -5.30
C ASN A 134 14.67 -11.80 -6.71
N PRO A 135 13.88 -11.60 -7.78
CA PRO A 135 14.30 -11.98 -9.13
C PRO A 135 15.53 -11.24 -9.67
N LEU A 136 15.82 -10.04 -9.15
CA LEU A 136 16.90 -9.18 -9.62
C LEU A 136 18.22 -9.41 -8.88
N THR A 137 18.16 -9.77 -7.60
CA THR A 137 19.34 -9.92 -6.74
C THR A 137 19.56 -11.33 -6.22
N GLY A 138 18.57 -12.22 -6.34
CA GLY A 138 18.56 -13.54 -5.71
C GLY A 138 18.38 -13.49 -4.18
N PHE A 139 18.18 -12.31 -3.58
CA PHE A 139 18.07 -12.16 -2.14
C PHE A 139 16.84 -12.91 -1.59
N PRO A 140 17.00 -13.80 -0.59
CA PRO A 140 15.88 -14.57 -0.04
C PRO A 140 14.99 -13.69 0.84
N VAL A 141 13.71 -13.62 0.53
CA VAL A 141 12.67 -12.95 1.31
C VAL A 141 11.80 -14.00 1.99
N ASN A 142 11.62 -13.89 3.31
CA ASN A 142 10.79 -14.79 4.09
C ASN A 142 9.96 -14.00 5.10
N VAL A 143 8.63 -14.09 4.99
CA VAL A 143 7.67 -13.37 5.83
C VAL A 143 6.80 -14.38 6.55
N ARG A 144 6.84 -14.35 7.89
CA ARG A 144 6.03 -15.18 8.77
C ARG A 144 5.52 -14.37 9.94
N GLU A 145 4.21 -14.19 10.01
CA GLU A 145 3.55 -13.62 11.18
C GLU A 145 2.80 -14.72 11.91
N TYR A 146 3.07 -14.88 13.21
CA TYR A 146 2.42 -15.89 14.04
C TYR A 146 1.22 -15.32 14.77
N LYS A 147 0.24 -16.16 15.10
CA LYS A 147 -0.83 -15.77 16.02
C LYS A 147 -0.21 -15.44 17.38
N THR A 148 -0.85 -14.53 18.10
CA THR A 148 -0.41 -14.13 19.44
C THR A 148 -1.48 -14.47 20.46
N GLU A 149 -1.03 -14.98 21.60
CA GLU A 149 -1.86 -15.21 22.78
C GLU A 149 -1.59 -14.13 23.81
N GLN A 150 -2.63 -13.70 24.51
CA GLN A 150 -2.51 -12.70 25.57
C GLN A 150 -2.45 -13.39 26.93
N VAL A 151 -1.32 -13.25 27.60
CA VAL A 151 -1.17 -13.72 28.99
C VAL A 151 -1.20 -12.52 29.92
N LYS A 152 -2.14 -12.55 30.86
CA LYS A 152 -2.23 -11.52 31.90
C LYS A 152 -1.34 -11.94 33.06
N VAL A 153 -0.29 -11.16 33.33
CA VAL A 153 0.60 -11.36 34.47
C VAL A 153 0.21 -10.36 35.56
N ASN A 154 -0.23 -10.89 36.70
CA ASN A 154 -0.50 -10.09 37.89
C ASN A 154 0.75 -10.09 38.78
N TYR A 155 1.19 -8.92 39.22
CA TYR A 155 2.35 -8.76 40.08
C TYR A 155 2.14 -7.58 41.03
N ARG A 156 2.90 -7.54 42.13
CA ARG A 156 2.75 -6.51 43.15
C ARG A 156 3.92 -5.52 43.06
N VAL A 157 3.61 -4.23 42.91
CA VAL A 157 4.59 -3.14 42.93
C VAL A 157 4.26 -2.23 44.12
N PHE A 158 5.19 -2.12 45.08
CA PHE A 158 5.01 -1.35 46.33
C PHE A 158 3.68 -1.65 47.05
N GLY A 159 3.34 -2.93 47.21
CA GLY A 159 2.10 -3.33 47.88
C GLY A 159 0.84 -3.30 47.00
N LYS A 160 0.85 -2.57 45.88
CA LYS A 160 -0.28 -2.48 44.93
C LYS A 160 -0.25 -3.60 43.91
N VAL A 161 -1.40 -4.26 43.69
CA VAL A 161 -1.53 -5.27 42.64
C VAL A 161 -1.68 -4.56 41.30
N THR A 162 -0.75 -4.84 40.40
CA THR A 162 -0.73 -4.37 39.01
C THR A 162 -0.88 -5.57 38.09
N ALA A 163 -1.46 -5.36 36.92
CA ALA A 163 -1.58 -6.39 35.89
C ALA A 163 -1.10 -5.87 34.54
N THR A 164 -0.23 -6.65 33.90
CA THR A 164 0.25 -6.35 32.54
C THR A 164 -0.18 -7.47 31.61
N LYS A 165 -0.65 -7.09 30.42
CA LYS A 165 -0.98 -8.04 29.35
C LYS A 165 0.26 -8.21 28.47
N LEU A 166 0.83 -9.41 28.48
CA LEU A 166 1.91 -9.80 27.59
C LEU A 166 1.33 -10.45 26.34
N LYS A 167 1.90 -10.15 25.18
CA LYS A 167 1.58 -10.84 23.91
C LYS A 167 2.68 -11.88 23.66
N LEU A 168 2.33 -13.16 23.73
CA LEU A 168 3.23 -14.26 23.41
C LEU A 168 2.95 -14.75 22.00
N ARG A 169 4.00 -15.04 21.23
CA ARG A 169 3.87 -15.63 19.88
C ARG A 169 3.59 -17.12 20.00
N THR A 170 2.60 -17.59 19.27
CA THR A 170 2.31 -19.02 19.07
C THR A 170 3.18 -19.58 17.95
N LYS A 171 3.08 -20.89 17.69
CA LYS A 171 3.69 -21.54 16.52
C LYS A 171 2.79 -21.51 15.28
N GLU A 172 1.54 -21.08 15.41
CA GLU A 172 0.59 -21.09 14.31
C GLU A 172 0.73 -19.82 13.46
N ILE A 173 0.82 -19.98 12.15
CA ILE A 173 0.84 -18.85 11.23
C ILE A 173 -0.49 -18.10 11.28
N ASN A 174 -0.41 -16.78 11.32
CA ASN A 174 -1.51 -15.88 11.03
C ASN A 174 -1.43 -15.50 9.56
N ALA A 175 -2.08 -16.28 8.69
CA ALA A 175 -2.06 -16.07 7.25
C ALA A 175 -2.57 -14.67 6.84
N GLN A 176 -3.55 -14.13 7.57
CA GLN A 176 -4.05 -12.78 7.31
C GLN A 176 -2.99 -11.72 7.60
N SER A 177 -2.38 -11.77 8.79
CA SER A 177 -1.31 -10.85 9.15
C SER A 177 -0.11 -11.01 8.22
N THR A 178 0.27 -12.25 7.91
CA THR A 178 1.37 -12.57 6.99
C THR A 178 1.10 -11.97 5.61
N SER A 179 -0.11 -12.11 5.07
CA SER A 179 -0.45 -11.52 3.77
C SER A 179 -0.37 -10.00 3.75
N THR A 180 -0.90 -9.34 4.80
CA THR A 180 -0.88 -7.88 4.93
C THR A 180 0.53 -7.34 5.13
N THR A 181 1.40 -8.07 5.81
CA THR A 181 2.82 -7.73 5.98
C THR A 181 3.64 -8.02 4.71
N ALA A 182 3.35 -9.12 4.01
CA ALA A 182 4.11 -9.54 2.84
C ALA A 182 3.90 -8.62 1.62
N THR A 183 2.70 -8.05 1.45
CA THR A 183 2.41 -7.10 0.35
C THR A 183 3.39 -5.92 0.28
N PRO A 184 3.57 -5.09 1.33
CA PRO A 184 4.55 -4.01 1.31
C PRO A 184 6.00 -4.52 1.34
N ILE A 185 6.30 -5.64 2.01
CA ILE A 185 7.65 -6.23 1.98
C ILE A 185 8.04 -6.62 0.56
N CYS A 186 7.10 -7.06 -0.27
CA CYS A 186 7.37 -7.35 -1.67
C CYS A 186 7.87 -6.11 -2.41
N ILE A 187 7.23 -4.95 -2.22
CA ILE A 187 7.66 -3.67 -2.78
C ILE A 187 9.05 -3.29 -2.24
N HIS A 188 9.23 -3.33 -0.92
CA HIS A 188 10.53 -3.00 -0.30
C HIS A 188 11.67 -3.92 -0.72
N SER A 189 11.38 -5.18 -1.05
CA SER A 189 12.40 -6.06 -1.61
C SER A 189 12.88 -5.58 -2.98
N LEU A 190 12.01 -4.94 -3.77
CA LEU A 190 12.36 -4.34 -5.06
C LEU A 190 13.08 -3.01 -4.85
N ASP A 191 12.65 -2.17 -3.91
CA ASP A 191 13.36 -0.94 -3.54
C ASP A 191 14.80 -1.26 -3.11
N ALA A 192 14.98 -2.31 -2.30
CA ALA A 192 16.30 -2.79 -1.90
C ALA A 192 17.12 -3.34 -3.08
N ALA A 193 16.48 -3.97 -4.07
CA ALA A 193 17.14 -4.40 -5.29
C ALA A 193 17.62 -3.21 -6.13
N VAL A 194 16.80 -2.17 -6.27
CA VAL A 194 17.19 -0.92 -6.93
C VAL A 194 18.40 -0.30 -6.23
N LEU A 195 18.36 -0.20 -4.90
CA LEU A 195 19.48 0.33 -4.13
C LEU A 195 20.75 -0.47 -4.34
N HIS A 196 20.66 -1.80 -4.21
CA HIS A 196 21.81 -2.69 -4.33
C HIS A 196 22.44 -2.64 -5.73
N ASN A 197 21.63 -2.75 -6.77
CA ASN A 197 22.10 -2.75 -8.15
C ASN A 197 22.64 -1.37 -8.55
N THR A 198 22.03 -0.27 -8.09
CA THR A 198 22.55 1.08 -8.27
C THR A 198 23.93 1.21 -7.63
N LYS A 199 24.11 0.70 -6.40
CA LYS A 199 25.41 0.74 -5.70
C LYS A 199 26.48 -0.03 -6.46
N LEU A 200 26.16 -1.22 -6.97
CA LEU A 200 27.08 -2.04 -7.76
C LEU A 200 27.47 -1.35 -9.07
N ARG A 201 26.49 -0.77 -9.77
CA ARG A 201 26.69 -0.08 -11.06
C ARG A 201 27.53 1.18 -10.92
N LEU A 202 27.23 2.03 -9.93
CA LEU A 202 27.93 3.28 -9.72
C LEU A 202 29.40 3.06 -9.31
N ASN A 203 29.67 2.05 -8.46
CA ASN A 203 31.00 1.71 -7.95
C ASN A 203 31.78 2.91 -7.34
N LYS A 204 31.07 3.84 -6.66
CA LYS A 204 31.64 5.01 -5.97
C LYS A 204 31.14 5.10 -4.53
N PRO A 205 31.81 5.87 -3.63
CA PRO A 205 31.30 6.15 -2.28
C PRO A 205 29.89 6.75 -2.34
N MET A 206 28.99 6.25 -1.50
CA MET A 206 27.59 6.66 -1.52
C MET A 206 27.03 6.68 -0.09
N ALA A 207 26.26 7.71 0.23
CA ALA A 207 25.39 7.79 1.38
C ALA A 207 24.01 7.25 0.99
N LEU A 208 23.41 6.44 1.85
CA LEU A 208 22.19 5.69 1.54
C LEU A 208 21.19 5.83 2.69
N VAL A 209 19.97 6.22 2.37
CA VAL A 209 18.81 6.18 3.28
C VAL A 209 17.63 5.62 2.50
N HIS A 210 17.49 4.29 2.46
CA HIS A 210 16.43 3.62 1.69
C HIS A 210 16.33 4.11 0.23
N ASP A 211 15.29 4.89 -0.07
CA ASP A 211 14.98 5.54 -1.34
C ASP A 211 15.64 6.92 -1.48
N SER A 212 16.80 7.14 -0.85
CA SER A 212 17.55 8.38 -0.95
C SER A 212 19.03 8.08 -1.10
N PHE A 213 19.60 8.60 -2.20
CA PHE A 213 20.96 8.35 -2.63
C PHE A 213 21.78 9.65 -2.60
N GLY A 214 22.94 9.62 -1.95
CA GLY A 214 23.86 10.75 -1.86
C GLY A 214 25.26 10.40 -2.34
N VAL A 215 25.86 11.25 -3.15
CA VAL A 215 27.23 11.11 -3.67
C VAL A 215 27.97 12.44 -3.59
N LYS A 216 29.25 12.47 -3.95
CA LYS A 216 29.97 13.74 -4.11
C LYS A 216 29.38 14.52 -5.29
N PRO A 217 29.44 15.87 -5.29
CA PRO A 217 28.88 16.67 -6.39
C PRO A 217 29.34 16.27 -7.79
N ASN A 218 30.62 15.87 -7.94
CA ASN A 218 31.20 15.46 -9.21
C ASN A 218 30.69 14.10 -9.72
N ASP A 219 29.96 13.35 -8.91
CA ASP A 219 29.46 12.01 -9.22
C ASP A 219 27.93 11.99 -9.43
N LEU A 220 27.26 13.16 -9.41
CA LEU A 220 25.80 13.26 -9.49
C LEU A 220 25.22 12.75 -10.81
N ASP A 221 25.87 13.05 -11.93
CA ASP A 221 25.43 12.58 -13.25
C ASP A 221 25.52 11.06 -13.38
N ASP A 222 26.59 10.48 -12.82
CA ASP A 222 26.79 9.03 -12.78
C ASP A 222 25.78 8.34 -11.86
N LEU A 223 25.46 8.96 -10.71
CA LEU A 223 24.42 8.47 -9.81
C LEU A 223 23.07 8.49 -10.52
N THR A 224 22.70 9.61 -11.13
CA THR A 224 21.43 9.77 -11.87
C THR A 224 21.28 8.70 -12.93
N SER A 225 22.31 8.53 -13.75
CA SER A 225 22.35 7.52 -14.80
C SER A 225 22.22 6.12 -14.21
N SER A 226 22.92 5.83 -13.10
CA SER A 226 22.89 4.52 -12.46
C SER A 226 21.52 4.19 -11.86
N VAL A 227 20.87 5.14 -11.19
CA VAL A 227 19.52 4.98 -10.63
C VAL A 227 18.51 4.74 -11.75
N ASN A 228 18.49 5.59 -12.79
CA ASN A 228 17.54 5.48 -13.89
C ASN A 228 17.69 4.16 -14.67
N LEU A 229 18.93 3.73 -14.92
CA LEU A 229 19.17 2.44 -15.58
C LEU A 229 18.71 1.26 -14.71
N THR A 230 18.92 1.33 -13.40
CA THR A 230 18.47 0.27 -12.49
C THR A 230 16.94 0.24 -12.37
N LEU A 231 16.28 1.41 -12.31
CA LEU A 231 14.82 1.50 -12.35
C LEU A 231 14.24 0.91 -13.64
N LEU A 232 14.91 1.16 -14.78
CA LEU A 232 14.51 0.58 -16.06
C LEU A 232 14.62 -0.95 -16.04
N GLU A 233 15.70 -1.51 -15.49
CA GLU A 233 15.85 -2.97 -15.33
C GLU A 233 14.70 -3.57 -14.52
N VAL A 234 14.28 -2.93 -13.43
CA VAL A 234 13.15 -3.39 -12.62
C VAL A 234 11.85 -3.33 -13.40
N ALA A 235 11.64 -2.26 -14.17
CA ALA A 235 10.42 -2.04 -14.94
C ALA A 235 10.30 -2.96 -16.16
N GLU A 236 11.43 -3.34 -16.77
CA GLU A 236 11.48 -4.29 -17.90
C GLU A 236 11.44 -5.75 -17.44
N ALA A 237 11.96 -6.04 -16.25
CA ALA A 237 11.97 -7.39 -15.70
C ALA A 237 10.55 -7.87 -15.38
N ASP A 238 10.27 -9.15 -15.67
CA ASP A 238 9.00 -9.79 -15.34
C ASP A 238 8.95 -10.24 -13.86
N VAL A 239 9.23 -9.28 -12.97
CA VAL A 239 9.47 -9.50 -11.53
C VAL A 239 8.25 -10.15 -10.87
N LEU A 240 7.05 -9.62 -11.12
CA LEU A 240 5.83 -10.12 -10.50
C LEU A 240 5.50 -11.53 -10.98
N THR A 241 5.75 -11.86 -12.25
CA THR A 241 5.56 -13.22 -12.77
C THR A 241 6.55 -14.17 -12.14
N ASN A 242 7.82 -13.78 -12.02
CA ASN A 242 8.83 -14.62 -11.39
C ASN A 242 8.49 -14.91 -9.92
N ILE A 243 8.11 -13.88 -9.15
CA ILE A 243 7.67 -14.04 -7.75
C ILE A 243 6.41 -14.92 -7.67
N THR A 244 5.43 -14.69 -8.55
CA THR A 244 4.20 -15.48 -8.59
C THR A 244 4.49 -16.95 -8.88
N ASN A 245 5.38 -17.26 -9.82
CA ASN A 245 5.76 -18.62 -10.14
C ASN A 245 6.42 -19.31 -8.94
N GLN A 246 7.33 -18.64 -8.23
CA GLN A 246 7.96 -19.20 -7.03
C GLN A 246 6.96 -19.49 -5.89
N LEU A 247 6.01 -18.58 -5.70
CA LEU A 247 5.02 -18.68 -4.61
C LEU A 247 3.94 -19.73 -4.87
N THR A 248 3.60 -19.98 -6.14
CA THR A 248 2.44 -20.82 -6.49
C THR A 248 2.77 -22.30 -6.63
N VAL A 249 4.05 -22.69 -6.66
CA VAL A 249 4.47 -24.10 -6.64
C VAL A 249 3.81 -24.86 -5.48
N GLY A 250 3.18 -26.00 -5.72
CA GLY A 250 2.53 -26.78 -4.65
C GLY A 250 1.30 -26.11 -4.01
N CYS A 251 0.75 -25.05 -4.62
CA CYS A 251 -0.51 -24.41 -4.26
C CYS A 251 -1.51 -24.41 -5.45
N GLU A 252 -1.28 -25.24 -6.46
CA GLU A 252 -2.01 -25.22 -7.73
C GLU A 252 -3.50 -25.54 -7.54
N GLU A 253 -3.81 -26.50 -6.67
CA GLU A 253 -5.20 -26.90 -6.38
C GLU A 253 -5.95 -25.80 -5.61
N GLU A 254 -5.32 -25.17 -4.62
CA GLU A 254 -5.90 -24.05 -3.88
C GLU A 254 -6.23 -22.87 -4.82
N ILE A 255 -5.35 -22.60 -5.79
CA ILE A 255 -5.56 -21.56 -6.80
C ILE A 255 -6.71 -21.93 -7.74
N LYS A 256 -6.77 -23.18 -8.22
CA LYS A 256 -7.89 -23.67 -9.05
C LYS A 256 -9.22 -23.54 -8.32
N ASP A 257 -9.27 -23.94 -7.05
CA ASP A 257 -10.48 -23.87 -6.24
C ASP A 257 -10.88 -22.42 -5.93
N TYR A 258 -9.91 -21.54 -5.66
CA TYR A 258 -10.17 -20.12 -5.54
C TYR A 258 -10.81 -19.54 -6.81
N ARG A 259 -10.29 -19.92 -7.99
CA ARG A 259 -10.84 -19.51 -9.28
C ARG A 259 -12.25 -20.03 -9.49
N LYS A 260 -12.54 -21.30 -9.18
CA LYS A 260 -13.90 -21.86 -9.29
C LYS A 260 -14.91 -21.11 -8.41
N ARG A 261 -14.52 -20.78 -7.17
CA ARG A 261 -15.43 -20.12 -6.21
C ARG A 261 -15.65 -18.63 -6.49
N THR A 262 -14.63 -17.93 -6.96
CA THR A 262 -14.66 -16.46 -7.07
C THR A 262 -14.71 -15.95 -8.51
N GLY A 263 -14.42 -16.79 -9.49
CA GLY A 263 -14.21 -16.40 -10.89
C GLY A 263 -12.89 -15.68 -11.16
N ILE A 264 -12.08 -15.39 -10.12
CA ILE A 264 -10.84 -14.62 -10.23
C ILE A 264 -9.66 -15.58 -10.45
N ASN A 265 -8.89 -15.36 -11.52
CA ASN A 265 -7.63 -16.06 -11.72
C ASN A 265 -6.48 -15.29 -11.05
N LEU A 266 -5.95 -15.82 -9.95
CA LEU A 266 -4.83 -15.19 -9.23
C LEU A 266 -3.49 -15.29 -9.99
N LEU A 267 -3.39 -16.14 -11.01
CA LEU A 267 -2.23 -16.19 -11.91
C LEU A 267 -2.25 -15.04 -12.93
N ASN A 268 -3.39 -14.38 -13.11
CA ASN A 268 -3.45 -13.16 -13.93
C ASN A 268 -2.98 -11.99 -13.08
N ILE A 269 -1.72 -11.59 -13.30
CA ILE A 269 -1.13 -10.43 -12.62
C ILE A 269 -1.85 -9.17 -13.10
N PRO A 270 -2.27 -8.29 -12.17
CA PRO A 270 -3.00 -7.09 -12.54
C PRO A 270 -2.11 -6.14 -13.35
N TYR A 271 -2.63 -5.74 -14.52
CA TYR A 271 -2.25 -4.54 -15.28
C TYR A 271 -0.75 -4.36 -15.58
N GLN A 272 -0.34 -4.69 -16.81
CA GLN A 272 0.84 -4.10 -17.45
C GLN A 272 0.43 -2.75 -18.06
N GLY A 273 1.21 -1.70 -17.81
CA GLY A 273 0.82 -0.29 -17.95
C GLY A 273 0.36 0.22 -19.33
N THR A 274 -0.13 1.47 -19.33
CA THR A 274 -0.49 2.30 -20.50
C THR A 274 0.72 2.95 -21.18
N VAL A 275 1.88 2.98 -20.51
CA VAL A 275 3.13 3.39 -21.14
C VAL A 275 3.52 2.24 -22.05
N ALA A 276 3.38 2.44 -23.36
CA ALA A 276 3.85 1.46 -24.35
C ALA A 276 5.28 1.06 -23.98
N LYS A 277 5.59 -0.24 -24.02
CA LYS A 277 6.93 -0.76 -23.69
C LYS A 277 8.03 0.03 -24.43
N ASP A 278 7.74 0.38 -25.68
CA ASP A 278 8.60 1.14 -26.59
C ASP A 278 8.93 2.57 -26.09
N ASN A 279 8.12 3.12 -25.18
CA ASN A 279 8.32 4.44 -24.57
C ASN A 279 8.82 4.35 -23.11
N LEU A 280 8.88 3.17 -22.50
CA LEU A 280 9.25 3.02 -21.09
C LEU A 280 10.67 3.49 -20.81
N ALA A 281 11.63 3.03 -21.61
CA ALA A 281 13.03 3.47 -21.54
C ALA A 281 13.15 4.99 -21.71
N LYS A 282 12.44 5.56 -22.69
CA LYS A 282 12.43 7.01 -22.93
C LYS A 282 11.87 7.80 -21.74
N VAL A 283 10.81 7.29 -21.10
CA VAL A 283 10.19 7.94 -19.94
C VAL A 283 11.11 7.90 -18.72
N ILE A 284 11.72 6.76 -18.43
CA ILE A 284 12.57 6.60 -17.24
C ILE A 284 13.91 7.32 -17.43
N LEU A 285 14.60 7.07 -18.54
CA LEU A 285 15.96 7.58 -18.75
C LEU A 285 16.01 9.10 -18.91
N ASN A 286 14.97 9.71 -19.49
CA ASN A 286 14.90 11.17 -19.66
C ASN A 286 14.17 11.87 -18.51
N SER A 287 13.80 11.17 -17.45
CA SER A 287 13.13 11.80 -16.33
C SER A 287 14.15 12.52 -15.45
N GLU A 288 13.99 13.84 -15.36
CA GLU A 288 14.75 14.68 -14.42
C GLU A 288 14.31 14.47 -12.97
N TYR A 289 13.09 13.97 -12.76
CA TYR A 289 12.45 13.87 -11.44
C TYR A 289 12.12 12.43 -11.02
N ALA A 290 12.54 11.41 -11.79
CA ALA A 290 12.42 10.00 -11.38
C ALA A 290 13.61 9.55 -10.53
N PHE A 291 14.18 10.48 -9.75
CA PHE A 291 14.92 10.07 -8.57
C PHE A 291 13.93 9.51 -7.57
N SER A 292 14.33 8.39 -6.95
CA SER A 292 13.59 7.68 -5.91
C SER A 292 12.84 8.61 -4.94
#